data_AF-A0A9Q0TTL1-F1
#
_entry.id   AF-A0A9Q0TTL1-F1
#
_cell.length_a   1.000
_cell.length_b   1.000
_cell.length_c   1.000
_cell.angle_alpha   90.00
_cell.angle_beta   90.00
_cell.angle_gamma   90.00
#
_symmetry.space_group_name_H-M   'P 1'
#
loop_
_entity.id
_entity.type
_entity.pdbx_description
1 polymer ?
#
loop_
_entity_poly.entity_id
_entity_poly.type
_entity_poly.pdbx_seq_one_letter_code
_entity_poly.pdbx_strand_id
1 'polypeptide(L)'
;MVQLLSARLRFQLVDLQIFAAPRVALKPLVPTFPCFANIVVSLMERPHVDFGLKILGGDVMSIPGLYRLVQDMIKKQVASLCLWPQNLDIPVLDASTVLIKKPVGILHVKVVRAKKLLKADILGTSDPYVKLNLTGEKLPAKKTTIKKKNLNPEWNENFKLVVKEPESQALQLQVFDWDKVGGHDRLGMQFVPLKLLTHRETKEFTLDLLSHTNISDSQDKKKRGQIVLELTYVPFRVDSIEFSGPLGGNDGRGRGSGKSSSDDESLSGAGLLSVNVQGAEDVEGKHHRNPYALVLFRGERKKTKMIRRTRDPRWNEEFQFTLEKPPLHELIRIEVISKRTSFSFRSKESLGHVEINLNDVVHNGRMNQKYHLIDSKNGVIHVEIRWSTV
;
A
#
# COMPACT_ATOMS: atom_id res chain seq x y z
N MET A 1 -5.54 30.50 -61.34
CA MET A 1 -4.80 29.24 -61.15
C MET A 1 -3.37 29.60 -60.76
N VAL A 2 -3.10 29.77 -59.46
CA VAL A 2 -1.73 30.02 -58.98
C VAL A 2 -1.20 28.69 -58.47
N GLN A 3 -0.41 28.02 -59.29
CA GLN A 3 0.38 26.87 -58.87
C GLN A 3 1.40 27.36 -57.83
N LEU A 4 1.10 27.17 -56.55
CA LEU A 4 2.14 27.23 -55.53
C LEU A 4 3.05 26.02 -55.75
N LEU A 5 4.23 26.27 -56.31
CA LEU A 5 5.34 25.32 -56.34
C LEU A 5 5.52 24.75 -54.92
N SER A 6 5.25 23.45 -54.76
CA SER A 6 5.60 22.71 -53.54
C SER A 6 7.13 22.57 -53.48
N ALA A 7 7.81 23.64 -53.09
CA ALA A 7 9.25 23.62 -52.86
C ALA A 7 9.54 22.80 -51.59
N ARG A 8 10.23 21.66 -51.73
CA ARG A 8 10.76 20.91 -50.59
C ARG A 8 11.98 21.63 -50.04
N LEU A 9 11.77 22.49 -49.05
CA LEU A 9 12.85 23.13 -48.31
C LEU A 9 13.46 22.14 -47.32
N ARG A 10 14.75 21.84 -47.49
CA ARG A 10 15.54 21.06 -46.52
C ARG A 10 16.19 22.02 -45.54
N PHE A 11 15.76 21.93 -44.29
CA PHE A 11 16.36 22.63 -43.16
C PHE A 11 17.35 21.68 -42.48
N GLN A 12 18.55 22.18 -42.19
CA GLN A 12 19.57 21.46 -41.45
C GLN A 12 19.93 22.27 -40.20
N LEU A 13 19.70 21.69 -39.03
CA LEU A 13 20.16 22.24 -37.76
C LEU A 13 21.64 21.86 -37.56
N VAL A 14 22.46 22.83 -37.18
CA VAL A 14 23.90 22.69 -36.95
C VAL A 14 24.22 23.32 -35.59
N ASP A 15 25.23 22.83 -34.87
CA ASP A 15 25.76 23.47 -33.65
C ASP A 15 24.71 23.86 -32.58
N LEU A 16 23.74 22.97 -32.31
CA LEU A 16 22.74 23.18 -31.27
C LEU A 16 23.39 23.15 -29.88
N GLN A 17 23.29 24.25 -29.15
CA GLN A 17 23.69 24.41 -27.76
C GLN A 17 22.50 24.84 -26.91
N ILE A 18 22.31 24.17 -25.78
CA ILE A 18 21.21 24.47 -24.85
C ILE A 18 21.82 24.70 -23.46
N PHE A 19 21.58 25.89 -22.91
CA PHE A 19 21.93 26.24 -21.55
C PHE A 19 20.63 26.40 -20.77
N ALA A 20 20.45 25.57 -19.74
CA ALA A 20 19.22 25.54 -18.97
C ALA A 20 19.52 25.14 -17.52
N ALA A 21 18.65 25.59 -16.60
CA ALA A 21 18.68 25.20 -15.19
C ALA A 21 17.50 24.26 -14.89
N PRO A 22 17.66 22.94 -15.09
CA PRO A 22 16.60 21.98 -14.79
C PRO A 22 16.48 21.74 -13.28
N ARG A 23 15.26 21.83 -12.77
CA ARG A 23 14.85 21.26 -11.48
C ARG A 23 14.40 19.82 -11.71
N VAL A 24 15.16 18.90 -11.12
CA VAL A 24 14.84 17.47 -11.07
C VAL A 24 14.30 17.14 -9.68
N ALA A 25 13.11 16.53 -9.62
CA ALA A 25 12.49 16.08 -8.37
C ALA A 25 12.16 14.59 -8.45
N LEU A 26 12.55 13.84 -7.42
CA LEU A 26 12.24 12.42 -7.28
C LEU A 26 11.01 12.28 -6.39
N LYS A 27 9.84 11.98 -6.98
CA LYS A 27 8.58 11.90 -6.22
C LYS A 27 7.52 11.02 -6.90
N PRO A 28 6.64 10.36 -6.11
CA PRO A 28 6.75 10.16 -4.67
C PRO A 28 7.95 9.28 -4.30
N LEU A 29 8.50 9.48 -3.09
CA LEU A 29 9.46 8.54 -2.52
C LEU A 29 8.71 7.29 -2.07
N VAL A 30 9.30 6.12 -2.33
CA VAL A 30 8.70 4.81 -2.02
C VAL A 30 9.68 3.94 -1.24
N PRO A 31 9.22 2.96 -0.46
CA PRO A 31 10.13 2.10 0.32
C PRO A 31 10.85 1.02 -0.52
N THR A 32 10.50 0.86 -1.79
CA THR A 32 11.09 -0.12 -2.72
C THR A 32 12.16 0.55 -3.59
N PHE A 33 13.31 -0.08 -3.78
CA PHE A 33 14.36 0.43 -4.67
C PHE A 33 13.80 0.71 -6.08
N PRO A 34 14.11 1.87 -6.71
CA PRO A 34 15.16 2.85 -6.39
C PRO A 34 14.77 3.93 -5.36
N CYS A 35 13.71 3.71 -4.57
CA CYS A 35 13.17 4.58 -3.52
C CYS A 35 12.38 5.79 -4.00
N PHE A 36 12.04 5.85 -5.28
CA PHE A 36 11.14 6.86 -5.87
C PHE A 36 10.39 6.26 -7.06
N ALA A 37 9.19 6.77 -7.32
CA ALA A 37 8.33 6.28 -8.38
C ALA A 37 8.58 6.99 -9.72
N ASN A 38 8.74 8.32 -9.70
CA ASN A 38 8.91 9.14 -10.91
C ASN A 38 10.08 10.10 -10.76
N ILE A 39 10.69 10.43 -11.90
CA ILE A 39 11.58 11.58 -12.06
C ILE A 39 10.76 12.68 -12.72
N VAL A 40 10.64 13.81 -12.03
CA VAL A 40 9.90 14.98 -12.51
C VAL A 40 10.92 16.05 -12.89
N VAL A 41 10.98 16.40 -14.17
CA VAL A 41 11.89 17.42 -14.70
C VAL A 41 11.10 18.67 -15.07
N SER A 42 11.57 19.82 -14.60
CA SER A 42 11.03 21.15 -14.94
C SER A 42 12.18 22.13 -15.11
N LEU A 43 11.98 23.20 -15.86
CA LEU A 43 12.90 24.31 -16.01
C LEU A 43 12.46 25.44 -15.08
N MET A 44 13.39 25.90 -14.24
CA MET A 44 13.14 27.01 -13.31
C MET A 44 13.19 28.37 -14.02
N GLU A 45 13.97 28.44 -15.10
CA GLU A 45 14.21 29.65 -15.87
C GLU A 45 14.10 29.33 -17.36
N ARG A 46 13.92 30.39 -18.18
CA ARG A 46 13.86 30.23 -19.64
C ARG A 46 15.21 29.72 -20.15
N PRO A 47 15.24 28.60 -20.90
CA PRO A 47 16.49 28.08 -21.42
C PRO A 47 17.05 29.01 -22.51
N HIS A 48 18.37 29.17 -22.52
CA HIS A 48 19.08 29.81 -23.61
C HIS A 48 19.43 28.75 -24.65
N VAL A 49 18.94 28.93 -25.87
CA VAL A 49 19.17 28.01 -26.99
C VAL A 49 19.89 28.77 -28.09
N ASP A 50 21.02 28.23 -28.49
CA ASP A 50 21.83 28.69 -29.62
C ASP A 50 21.94 27.54 -30.64
N PHE A 51 21.89 27.86 -31.92
CA PHE A 51 21.92 26.86 -32.99
C PHE A 51 22.21 27.53 -34.33
N GLY A 52 22.99 26.88 -35.18
CA GLY A 52 23.06 27.20 -36.61
C GLY A 52 21.91 26.57 -37.39
N LEU A 53 21.43 27.25 -38.43
CA LEU A 53 20.41 26.72 -39.32
C LEU A 53 20.84 26.94 -40.77
N LYS A 54 20.83 25.86 -41.58
CA LYS A 54 21.08 25.92 -43.02
C LYS A 54 19.81 25.58 -43.79
N ILE A 55 19.52 26.35 -44.85
CA ILE A 55 18.44 26.08 -45.81
C ILE A 55 19.08 25.97 -47.18
N LEU A 56 18.84 24.85 -47.87
CA LEU A 56 19.38 24.62 -49.23
C LEU A 56 20.91 24.81 -49.32
N GLY A 57 21.64 24.51 -48.25
CA GLY A 57 23.10 24.68 -48.16
C GLY A 57 23.57 26.10 -47.83
N GLY A 58 22.67 27.10 -47.83
CA GLY A 58 22.94 28.46 -47.38
C GLY A 58 22.71 28.63 -45.88
N ASP A 59 23.53 29.45 -45.24
CA ASP A 59 23.40 29.75 -43.81
C ASP A 59 22.25 30.74 -43.56
N VAL A 60 21.20 30.28 -42.90
CA VAL A 60 20.02 31.10 -42.56
C VAL A 60 20.36 32.17 -41.54
N MET A 61 21.42 31.95 -40.76
CA MET A 61 21.92 32.90 -39.76
C MET A 61 22.45 34.18 -40.41
N SER A 62 22.72 34.17 -41.71
CA SER A 62 23.14 35.33 -42.49
C SER A 62 22.00 36.26 -42.92
N ILE A 63 20.73 35.86 -42.73
CA ILE A 63 19.56 36.64 -43.16
C ILE A 63 19.10 37.54 -41.99
N PRO A 64 19.25 38.88 -42.10
CA PRO A 64 18.84 39.81 -41.05
C PRO A 64 17.34 39.69 -40.75
N GLY A 65 16.99 39.60 -39.46
CA GLY A 65 15.59 39.52 -39.00
C GLY A 65 14.99 38.12 -38.94
N LEU A 66 15.36 37.20 -39.85
CA LEU A 66 14.85 35.83 -39.86
C LEU A 66 15.39 35.01 -38.67
N TYR A 67 16.66 35.23 -38.29
CA TYR A 67 17.27 34.66 -37.09
C TYR A 67 16.43 34.90 -35.84
N ARG A 68 16.01 36.16 -35.60
CA ARG A 68 15.26 36.54 -34.40
C ARG A 68 13.91 35.81 -34.32
N LEU A 69 13.22 35.67 -35.45
CA LEU A 69 11.92 35.00 -35.51
C LEU A 69 12.03 33.51 -35.20
N VAL A 70 12.99 32.81 -35.80
CA VAL A 70 13.19 31.38 -35.55
C VAL A 70 13.65 31.14 -34.12
N GLN A 71 14.55 31.98 -33.61
CA GLN A 71 15.02 31.89 -32.23
C GLN A 71 13.89 32.14 -31.22
N ASP A 72 13.02 33.12 -31.45
CA ASP A 72 11.86 33.40 -30.60
C ASP A 72 10.82 32.26 -30.63
N MET A 73 10.60 31.64 -31.78
CA MET A 73 9.70 30.48 -31.91
C MET A 73 10.22 29.26 -31.16
N ILE A 74 11.50 28.92 -31.33
CA ILE A 74 12.12 27.79 -30.63
C ILE A 74 12.16 28.05 -29.12
N LYS A 75 12.54 29.27 -28.70
CA LYS A 75 12.50 29.66 -27.29
C LYS A 75 11.09 29.51 -26.71
N LYS A 76 10.04 29.96 -27.42
CA LYS A 76 8.65 29.83 -26.96
C LYS A 76 8.20 28.36 -26.86
N GLN A 77 8.56 27.51 -27.82
CA GLN A 77 8.17 26.10 -27.82
C GLN A 77 8.90 25.27 -26.75
N VAL A 78 10.22 25.48 -26.59
CA VAL A 78 10.99 24.81 -25.54
C VAL A 78 10.55 25.30 -24.15
N ALA A 79 10.30 26.62 -24.02
CA ALA A 79 9.74 27.20 -22.81
C ALA A 79 8.36 26.62 -22.47
N SER A 80 7.46 26.45 -23.45
CA SER A 80 6.11 25.96 -23.18
C SER A 80 6.07 24.50 -22.75
N LEU A 81 7.07 23.68 -23.09
CA LEU A 81 7.06 22.24 -22.81
C LEU A 81 7.66 21.86 -21.46
N CYS A 82 8.50 22.73 -20.87
CA CYS A 82 9.25 22.38 -19.66
C CYS A 82 9.30 23.48 -18.59
N LEU A 83 8.77 24.68 -18.81
CA LEU A 83 8.71 25.68 -17.73
C LEU A 83 7.62 25.33 -16.71
N TRP A 84 7.96 25.50 -15.43
CA TRP A 84 6.98 25.41 -14.36
C TRP A 84 5.76 26.32 -14.66
N PRO A 85 4.51 25.86 -14.49
CA PRO A 85 4.08 24.63 -13.80
C PRO A 85 4.07 23.35 -14.65
N GLN A 86 4.49 23.39 -15.91
CA GLN A 86 4.59 22.18 -16.72
C GLN A 86 5.86 21.40 -16.38
N ASN A 87 5.73 20.08 -16.40
CA ASN A 87 6.78 19.16 -16.00
C ASN A 87 6.75 17.90 -16.85
N LEU A 88 7.94 17.40 -17.15
CA LEU A 88 8.14 16.12 -17.79
C LEU A 88 8.20 15.04 -16.70
N ASP A 89 7.18 14.19 -16.66
CA ASP A 89 7.11 13.07 -15.74
C ASP A 89 7.64 11.81 -16.42
N ILE A 90 8.76 11.31 -15.91
CA ILE A 90 9.39 10.07 -16.38
C ILE A 90 9.09 8.98 -15.33
N PRO A 91 8.18 8.04 -15.60
CA PRO A 91 7.88 6.96 -14.67
C PRO A 91 9.07 6.00 -14.60
N VAL A 92 9.51 5.70 -13.39
CA VAL A 92 10.64 4.78 -13.13
C VAL A 92 10.15 3.46 -12.57
N LEU A 93 9.10 3.49 -11.76
CA LEU A 93 8.41 2.30 -11.29
C LEU A 93 7.02 2.23 -11.91
N ASP A 94 6.59 1.03 -12.30
CA ASP A 94 5.20 0.80 -12.70
C ASP A 94 4.28 1.10 -11.51
N ALA A 95 3.15 1.78 -11.75
CA ALA A 95 2.19 2.18 -10.73
C ALA A 95 1.73 0.98 -9.87
N SER A 96 1.70 -0.21 -10.47
CA SER A 96 1.38 -1.48 -9.80
C SER A 96 2.39 -1.89 -8.71
N THR A 97 3.65 -1.45 -8.81
CA THR A 97 4.75 -1.74 -7.86
C THR A 97 4.88 -0.70 -6.74
N VAL A 98 4.39 0.52 -7.02
CA VAL A 98 4.42 1.69 -6.11
C VAL A 98 3.24 1.69 -5.16
N LEU A 99 2.09 1.20 -5.60
CA LEU A 99 0.91 1.04 -4.75
C LEU A 99 1.15 -0.13 -3.80
N ILE A 100 1.31 0.16 -2.51
CA ILE A 100 0.88 -0.78 -1.47
C ILE A 100 -0.59 -1.06 -1.80
N LYS A 101 -0.86 -2.21 -2.45
CA LYS A 101 -2.21 -2.55 -2.89
C LYS A 101 -3.10 -2.46 -1.67
N LYS A 102 -4.08 -1.57 -1.73
CA LYS A 102 -4.98 -1.34 -0.60
C LYS A 102 -5.68 -2.67 -0.29
N PRO A 103 -5.82 -3.04 0.98
CA PRO A 103 -6.73 -4.09 1.37
C PRO A 103 -8.11 -3.84 0.77
N VAL A 104 -8.67 -4.85 0.11
CA VAL A 104 -9.98 -4.83 -0.53
C VAL A 104 -10.95 -5.80 0.13
N GLY A 105 -10.54 -6.53 1.17
CA GLY A 105 -11.39 -7.45 1.90
C GLY A 105 -10.67 -8.28 2.94
N ILE A 106 -11.45 -9.09 3.65
CA ILE A 106 -10.99 -10.11 4.60
C ILE A 106 -11.39 -11.49 4.08
N LEU A 107 -10.45 -12.43 4.07
CA LEU A 107 -10.75 -13.84 3.96
C LEU A 107 -10.80 -14.46 5.35
N HIS A 108 -11.99 -14.91 5.75
CA HIS A 108 -12.18 -15.77 6.90
C HIS A 108 -11.90 -17.22 6.49
N VAL A 109 -11.00 -17.88 7.23
CA VAL A 109 -10.58 -19.25 6.97
C VAL A 109 -10.80 -20.06 8.25
N LYS A 110 -11.72 -21.01 8.22
CA LYS A 110 -11.85 -22.01 9.27
C LYS A 110 -11.18 -23.30 8.81
N VAL A 111 -10.12 -23.70 9.49
CA VAL A 111 -9.49 -25.00 9.29
C VAL A 111 -10.25 -26.01 10.15
N VAL A 112 -11.10 -26.81 9.52
CA VAL A 112 -12.01 -27.73 10.23
C VAL A 112 -11.23 -28.97 10.66
N ARG A 113 -10.77 -29.76 9.69
CA ARG A 113 -10.13 -31.07 9.92
C ARG A 113 -9.32 -31.55 8.74
N ALA A 114 -8.50 -32.57 8.95
CA ALA A 114 -7.93 -33.38 7.89
C ALA A 114 -8.31 -34.86 8.06
N LYS A 115 -8.26 -35.63 6.98
CA LYS A 115 -8.62 -37.05 6.96
C LYS A 115 -7.55 -37.85 6.23
N LYS A 116 -7.22 -39.02 6.79
CA LYS A 116 -6.31 -40.01 6.18
C LYS A 116 -4.97 -39.39 5.74
N LEU A 117 -4.37 -38.56 6.61
CA LEU A 117 -3.08 -37.95 6.34
C LEU A 117 -1.99 -39.02 6.11
N LEU A 118 -1.00 -38.65 5.30
CA LEU A 118 0.17 -39.48 5.09
C LEU A 118 0.91 -39.70 6.41
N LYS A 119 1.38 -40.92 6.65
CA LYS A 119 2.26 -41.27 7.77
C LYS A 119 3.69 -40.79 7.45
N ALA A 120 4.29 -39.95 8.29
CA ALA A 120 5.70 -39.60 8.18
C ALA A 120 6.57 -40.57 9.01
N ASP A 121 6.16 -40.88 10.24
CA ASP A 121 6.94 -41.72 11.15
C ASP A 121 6.82 -43.23 10.89
N ILE A 122 7.90 -43.96 11.22
CA ILE A 122 8.03 -45.44 11.19
C ILE A 122 6.94 -46.12 12.04
N LEU A 123 6.49 -45.46 13.12
CA LEU A 123 5.42 -45.94 14.01
C LEU A 123 4.00 -45.65 13.48
N GLY A 124 3.88 -44.97 12.33
CA GLY A 124 2.64 -44.81 11.60
C GLY A 124 1.67 -43.76 12.13
N THR A 125 2.17 -42.76 12.86
CA THR A 125 1.41 -41.58 13.31
C THR A 125 2.10 -40.29 12.86
N SER A 126 1.38 -39.18 12.89
CA SER A 126 1.92 -37.83 12.63
C SER A 126 1.36 -36.86 13.67
N ASP A 127 2.08 -35.77 13.95
CA ASP A 127 1.72 -34.63 14.77
C ASP A 127 1.31 -33.42 13.88
N PRO A 128 0.20 -33.48 13.11
CA PRO A 128 -0.06 -32.50 12.08
C PRO A 128 -0.44 -31.10 12.58
N TYR A 129 -0.04 -30.11 11.79
CA TYR A 129 -0.53 -28.73 11.85
C TYR A 129 -0.58 -28.12 10.44
N VAL A 130 -1.38 -27.07 10.26
CA VAL A 130 -1.57 -26.40 8.97
C VAL A 130 -0.94 -25.02 9.04
N LYS A 131 -0.08 -24.68 8.06
CA LYS A 131 0.35 -23.30 7.77
C LYS A 131 -0.52 -22.73 6.66
N LEU A 132 -0.95 -21.48 6.82
CA LEU A 132 -1.80 -20.77 5.88
C LEU A 132 -1.28 -19.35 5.59
N ASN A 133 -1.33 -18.96 4.32
CA ASN A 133 -0.94 -17.65 3.81
C ASN A 133 -1.69 -17.35 2.49
N LEU A 134 -1.75 -16.09 2.08
CA LEU A 134 -2.19 -15.73 0.73
C LEU A 134 -0.98 -15.64 -0.20
N THR A 135 -1.15 -16.07 -1.45
CA THR A 135 -0.11 -15.88 -2.47
C THR A 135 0.17 -14.39 -2.68
N GLY A 136 1.44 -14.06 -2.98
CA GLY A 136 1.90 -12.68 -3.14
C GLY A 136 2.10 -11.91 -1.83
N GLU A 137 1.66 -12.43 -0.68
CA GLU A 137 1.90 -11.79 0.62
C GLU A 137 3.24 -12.22 1.23
N LYS A 138 3.98 -11.24 1.76
CA LYS A 138 5.22 -11.46 2.52
C LYS A 138 5.00 -11.55 4.03
N LEU A 139 3.73 -11.56 4.47
CA LEU A 139 3.39 -11.65 5.88
C LEU A 139 3.72 -13.05 6.44
N PRO A 140 4.09 -13.15 7.73
CA PRO A 140 4.29 -14.44 8.37
C PRO A 140 3.04 -15.33 8.23
N ALA A 141 3.24 -16.59 7.85
CA ALA A 141 2.15 -17.56 7.77
C ALA A 141 1.50 -17.76 9.14
N LYS A 142 0.17 -17.85 9.16
CA LYS A 142 -0.58 -18.28 10.35
C LYS A 142 -0.54 -19.80 10.44
N LYS A 143 -0.66 -20.35 11.64
CA LYS A 143 -0.61 -21.80 11.86
C LYS A 143 -1.65 -22.27 12.86
N THR A 144 -2.15 -23.48 12.67
CA THR A 144 -3.02 -24.14 13.65
C THR A 144 -2.23 -24.65 14.85
N THR A 145 -2.94 -25.08 15.89
CA THR A 145 -2.37 -25.95 16.92
C THR A 145 -1.89 -27.28 16.33
N ILE A 146 -0.92 -27.89 17.02
CA ILE A 146 -0.38 -29.21 16.67
C ILE A 146 -1.25 -30.27 17.34
N LYS A 147 -1.73 -31.25 16.55
CA LYS A 147 -2.52 -32.37 17.06
C LYS A 147 -1.63 -33.61 17.09
N LYS A 148 -1.29 -34.11 18.27
CA LYS A 148 -0.32 -35.21 18.39
C LYS A 148 -0.88 -36.56 17.96
N LYS A 149 -0.05 -37.36 17.28
CA LYS A 149 -0.28 -38.74 16.86
C LYS A 149 -1.64 -38.98 16.21
N ASN A 150 -2.06 -38.08 15.33
CA ASN A 150 -3.40 -38.08 14.76
C ASN A 150 -3.38 -37.88 13.23
N LEU A 151 -3.78 -38.90 12.48
CA LEU A 151 -3.91 -38.82 11.01
C LEU A 151 -5.27 -38.28 10.54
N ASN A 152 -6.19 -38.05 11.46
CA ASN A 152 -7.51 -37.46 11.22
C ASN A 152 -7.75 -36.29 12.21
N PRO A 153 -6.87 -35.28 12.23
CA PRO A 153 -6.94 -34.19 13.20
C PRO A 153 -8.18 -33.32 12.96
N GLU A 154 -8.79 -32.86 14.05
CA GLU A 154 -9.81 -31.81 14.03
C GLU A 154 -9.26 -30.58 14.78
N TRP A 155 -9.18 -29.46 14.07
CA TRP A 155 -8.68 -28.19 14.62
C TRP A 155 -9.82 -27.26 14.99
N ASN A 156 -10.79 -27.06 14.07
CA ASN A 156 -11.87 -26.09 14.21
C ASN A 156 -11.36 -24.67 14.54
N GLU A 157 -10.25 -24.27 13.94
CA GLU A 157 -9.57 -23.01 14.21
C GLU A 157 -9.87 -21.97 13.13
N ASN A 158 -10.13 -20.73 13.56
CA ASN A 158 -10.50 -19.62 12.67
C ASN A 158 -9.32 -18.65 12.49
N PHE A 159 -9.11 -18.24 11.24
CA PHE A 159 -8.08 -17.29 10.85
C PHE A 159 -8.67 -16.20 9.96
N LYS A 160 -7.98 -15.06 9.95
CA LYS A 160 -8.29 -13.90 9.12
C LYS A 160 -7.05 -13.52 8.32
N LEU A 161 -7.23 -13.39 7.01
CA LEU A 161 -6.19 -12.95 6.08
C LEU A 161 -6.68 -11.71 5.33
N VAL A 162 -5.80 -10.73 5.18
CA VAL A 162 -6.11 -9.48 4.48
C VAL A 162 -5.92 -9.68 2.99
N VAL A 163 -6.98 -9.46 2.21
CA VAL A 163 -6.99 -9.63 0.76
C VAL A 163 -6.72 -8.28 0.10
N LYS A 164 -5.84 -8.26 -0.90
CA LYS A 164 -5.51 -7.06 -1.69
C LYS A 164 -5.89 -7.18 -3.15
N GLU A 165 -5.89 -8.40 -3.70
CA GLU A 165 -6.22 -8.66 -5.10
C GLU A 165 -6.92 -10.02 -5.25
N PRO A 166 -8.24 -10.11 -5.03
CA PRO A 166 -8.97 -11.38 -4.99
C PRO A 166 -8.91 -12.16 -6.32
N GLU A 167 -8.74 -11.46 -7.44
CA GLU A 167 -8.67 -12.07 -8.78
C GLU A 167 -7.40 -12.89 -9.02
N SER A 168 -6.28 -12.49 -8.40
CA SER A 168 -4.97 -13.13 -8.58
C SER A 168 -4.53 -13.96 -7.38
N GLN A 169 -5.02 -13.63 -6.18
CA GLN A 169 -4.61 -14.29 -4.95
C GLN A 169 -5.28 -15.65 -4.77
N ALA A 170 -4.54 -16.56 -4.14
CA ALA A 170 -5.01 -17.86 -3.70
C ALA A 170 -4.64 -18.06 -2.23
N LEU A 171 -5.52 -18.73 -1.48
CA LEU A 171 -5.20 -19.26 -0.16
C LEU A 171 -4.28 -20.47 -0.35
N GLN A 172 -3.05 -20.35 0.13
CA GLN A 172 -2.10 -21.45 0.18
C GLN A 172 -2.19 -22.13 1.55
N LEU A 173 -2.27 -23.45 1.52
CA LEU A 173 -2.33 -24.32 2.69
C LEU A 173 -1.23 -25.35 2.60
N GLN A 174 -0.50 -25.52 3.69
CA GLN A 174 0.56 -26.51 3.80
C GLN A 174 0.39 -27.27 5.10
N VAL A 175 0.20 -28.58 4.99
CA VAL A 175 0.10 -29.47 6.15
C VAL A 175 1.48 -30.02 6.43
N PHE A 176 1.93 -29.87 7.67
CA PHE A 176 3.22 -30.34 8.15
C PHE A 176 3.04 -31.30 9.31
N ASP A 177 3.97 -32.24 9.42
CA ASP A 177 4.20 -33.03 10.61
C ASP A 177 5.13 -32.28 11.56
N TRP A 178 4.80 -32.24 12.84
CA TRP A 178 5.63 -31.56 13.82
C TRP A 178 6.64 -32.51 14.46
N ASP A 179 7.91 -32.37 14.08
CA ASP A 179 9.00 -33.07 14.77
C ASP A 179 9.63 -32.27 15.92
N LYS A 180 9.96 -32.98 17.01
CA LYS A 180 10.68 -32.41 18.16
C LYS A 180 12.12 -32.02 17.82
N VAL A 181 12.73 -32.72 16.88
CA VAL A 181 14.16 -32.60 16.51
C VAL A 181 14.25 -32.64 14.99
N GLY A 182 14.88 -31.63 14.38
CA GLY A 182 15.03 -31.55 12.93
C GLY A 182 14.01 -30.62 12.25
N GLY A 183 13.88 -30.75 10.93
CA GLY A 183 12.91 -30.01 10.12
C GLY A 183 11.58 -30.73 10.05
N HIS A 184 10.48 -29.96 10.04
CA HIS A 184 9.12 -30.48 9.92
C HIS A 184 8.83 -31.05 8.53
N ASP A 185 8.34 -32.28 8.46
CA ASP A 185 8.00 -32.92 7.19
C ASP A 185 6.70 -32.39 6.58
N ARG A 186 6.72 -32.09 5.27
CA ARG A 186 5.50 -31.64 4.57
C ARG A 186 4.65 -32.84 4.15
N LEU A 187 3.49 -32.98 4.78
CA LEU A 187 2.51 -34.03 4.48
C LEU A 187 1.79 -33.77 3.15
N GLY A 188 1.49 -32.50 2.86
CA GLY A 188 0.96 -32.07 1.56
C GLY A 188 0.60 -30.58 1.52
N MET A 189 0.11 -30.13 0.37
CA MET A 189 -0.32 -28.75 0.17
C MET A 189 -1.53 -28.63 -0.74
N GLN A 190 -2.18 -27.46 -0.69
CA GLN A 190 -3.27 -27.10 -1.58
C GLN A 190 -3.37 -25.58 -1.76
N PHE A 191 -3.98 -25.16 -2.86
CA PHE A 191 -4.30 -23.78 -3.16
C PHE A 191 -5.80 -23.64 -3.44
N VAL A 192 -6.42 -22.60 -2.89
CA VAL A 192 -7.79 -22.22 -3.22
C VAL A 192 -7.79 -20.81 -3.79
N PRO A 193 -7.94 -20.65 -5.13
CA PRO A 193 -8.06 -19.33 -5.74
C PRO A 193 -9.24 -18.54 -5.15
N LEU A 194 -9.02 -17.28 -4.75
CA LEU A 194 -10.05 -16.47 -4.08
C LEU A 194 -11.21 -16.14 -5.02
N LYS A 195 -10.96 -16.01 -6.33
CA LYS A 195 -11.97 -15.84 -7.38
C LYS A 195 -13.07 -16.92 -7.42
N LEU A 196 -12.89 -18.06 -6.74
CA LEU A 196 -13.89 -19.13 -6.64
C LEU A 196 -14.90 -18.91 -5.50
N LEU A 197 -14.71 -17.85 -4.70
CA LEU A 197 -15.54 -17.52 -3.55
C LEU A 197 -16.53 -16.43 -3.93
N THR A 198 -17.82 -16.67 -3.66
CA THR A 198 -18.84 -15.63 -3.69
C THR A 198 -18.65 -14.71 -2.48
N HIS A 199 -18.93 -13.42 -2.65
CA HIS A 199 -18.86 -12.46 -1.57
C HIS A 199 -19.86 -12.79 -0.46
N ARG A 200 -19.40 -12.74 0.80
CA ARG A 200 -20.17 -12.95 2.03
C ARG A 200 -20.88 -14.31 2.14
N GLU A 201 -20.52 -15.27 1.30
CA GLU A 201 -21.04 -16.63 1.35
C GLU A 201 -19.99 -17.56 1.98
N THR A 202 -20.43 -18.41 2.93
CA THR A 202 -19.57 -19.44 3.50
C THR A 202 -19.61 -20.68 2.62
N LYS A 203 -18.45 -21.07 2.09
CA LYS A 203 -18.30 -22.25 1.24
C LYS A 203 -17.39 -23.27 1.90
N GLU A 204 -17.87 -24.51 1.99
CA GLU A 204 -17.08 -25.65 2.46
C GLU A 204 -16.26 -26.23 1.30
N PHE A 205 -14.99 -26.54 1.57
CA PHE A 205 -14.09 -27.22 0.63
C PHE A 205 -13.56 -28.48 1.27
N THR A 206 -13.67 -29.61 0.56
CA THR A 206 -12.91 -30.84 0.85
C THR A 206 -11.90 -31.03 -0.27
N LEU A 207 -10.61 -30.93 0.06
CA LEU A 207 -9.53 -30.88 -0.93
C LEU A 207 -8.53 -32.01 -0.69
N ASP A 208 -8.17 -32.72 -1.75
CA ASP A 208 -7.07 -33.68 -1.70
C ASP A 208 -5.73 -32.94 -1.57
N LEU A 209 -4.85 -33.46 -0.70
CA LEU A 209 -3.52 -32.91 -0.48
C LEU A 209 -2.56 -33.40 -1.57
N LEU A 210 -1.80 -32.46 -2.15
CA LEU A 210 -0.84 -32.73 -3.22
C LEU A 210 0.61 -32.63 -2.72
N SER A 211 1.54 -33.29 -3.42
CA SER A 211 2.98 -33.17 -3.11
C SER A 211 3.59 -31.84 -3.57
N HIS A 212 3.23 -31.41 -4.80
CA HIS A 212 3.71 -30.22 -5.50
C HIS A 212 2.60 -29.62 -6.38
N THR A 213 2.82 -28.42 -6.92
CA THR A 213 1.83 -27.62 -7.67
C THR A 213 1.55 -28.09 -9.10
N ASN A 214 2.36 -28.98 -9.67
CA ASN A 214 2.22 -29.40 -11.06
C ASN A 214 1.29 -30.60 -11.19
N ILE A 215 0.05 -30.33 -11.62
CA ILE A 215 -1.00 -31.32 -11.91
C ILE A 215 -0.62 -32.24 -13.10
N SER A 216 0.40 -31.87 -13.88
CA SER A 216 0.89 -32.64 -15.04
C SER A 216 1.98 -33.67 -14.71
N ASP A 217 2.46 -33.74 -13.47
CA ASP A 217 3.45 -34.75 -13.10
C ASP A 217 2.75 -36.06 -12.73
N SER A 218 2.96 -37.07 -13.57
CA SER A 218 2.61 -38.48 -13.37
C SER A 218 3.23 -39.14 -12.11
N GLN A 219 3.82 -38.34 -11.22
CA GLN A 219 4.43 -38.74 -9.95
C GLN A 219 3.54 -38.60 -8.70
N ASP A 220 2.35 -37.97 -8.75
CA ASP A 220 1.50 -37.84 -7.54
C ASP A 220 0.61 -39.09 -7.30
N LYS A 221 1.20 -40.29 -7.37
CA LYS A 221 0.49 -41.57 -7.17
C LYS A 221 0.12 -41.85 -5.72
N LYS A 222 0.72 -41.14 -4.75
CA LYS A 222 0.55 -41.41 -3.32
C LYS A 222 -0.58 -40.55 -2.75
N LYS A 223 -1.67 -41.18 -2.28
CA LYS A 223 -2.74 -40.48 -1.55
C LYS A 223 -2.17 -39.88 -0.26
N ARG A 224 -2.27 -38.56 -0.08
CA ARG A 224 -1.73 -37.82 1.08
C ARG A 224 -2.78 -37.39 2.10
N GLY A 225 -4.03 -37.77 1.87
CA GLY A 225 -5.18 -37.39 2.68
C GLY A 225 -5.90 -36.17 2.12
N GLN A 226 -6.89 -35.72 2.89
CA GLN A 226 -7.77 -34.60 2.55
C GLN A 226 -7.78 -33.56 3.65
N ILE A 227 -7.97 -32.30 3.30
CA ILE A 227 -8.22 -31.20 4.23
C ILE A 227 -9.61 -30.62 3.99
N VAL A 228 -10.32 -30.31 5.08
CA VAL A 228 -11.66 -29.72 5.06
C VAL A 228 -11.60 -28.31 5.65
N LEU A 229 -12.19 -27.34 4.95
CA LEU A 229 -12.15 -25.91 5.27
C LEU A 229 -13.52 -25.28 5.07
N GLU A 230 -13.81 -24.23 5.83
CA GLU A 230 -14.89 -23.28 5.50
C GLU A 230 -14.25 -21.92 5.20
N LEU A 231 -14.58 -21.34 4.05
CA LEU A 231 -14.04 -20.07 3.59
C LEU A 231 -15.16 -19.05 3.42
N THR A 232 -14.90 -17.80 3.79
CA THR A 232 -15.81 -16.67 3.54
C THR A 232 -15.02 -15.44 3.17
N TYR A 233 -15.22 -14.90 1.97
CA TYR A 233 -14.59 -13.66 1.54
C TYR A 233 -15.54 -12.48 1.73
N VAL A 234 -15.08 -11.47 2.46
CA VAL A 234 -15.84 -10.26 2.76
C VAL A 234 -15.11 -9.06 2.13
N PRO A 235 -15.59 -8.52 1.00
CA PRO A 235 -14.98 -7.35 0.36
C PRO A 235 -15.25 -6.07 1.17
N PHE A 236 -14.39 -5.06 1.02
CA PHE A 236 -14.58 -3.72 1.58
C PHE A 236 -15.45 -2.87 0.65
N ARG A 237 -16.34 -2.01 1.18
CA ARG A 237 -17.06 -1.02 0.36
C ARG A 237 -16.04 -0.03 -0.15
N VAL A 238 -15.93 0.06 -1.47
CA VAL A 238 -15.32 1.23 -2.09
C VAL A 238 -16.45 2.26 -2.17
N ASP A 239 -16.56 3.14 -1.18
CA ASP A 239 -17.35 4.33 -1.37
C ASP A 239 -16.74 5.05 -2.57
N SER A 240 -17.52 5.12 -3.65
CA SER A 240 -17.26 5.99 -4.76
C SER A 240 -16.99 7.36 -4.17
N ILE A 241 -15.75 7.83 -4.32
CA ILE A 241 -15.44 9.24 -4.22
C ILE A 241 -16.20 9.88 -5.38
N GLU A 242 -17.49 10.16 -5.16
CA GLU A 242 -18.27 11.00 -6.04
C GLU A 242 -17.61 12.37 -6.01
N PHE A 243 -16.84 12.63 -7.07
CA PHE A 243 -16.45 13.96 -7.46
C PHE A 243 -17.74 14.77 -7.59
N SER A 244 -18.04 15.59 -6.59
CA SER A 244 -19.10 16.58 -6.66
C SER A 244 -18.73 17.55 -7.79
N GLY A 245 -19.36 17.34 -8.95
CA GLY A 245 -19.40 18.32 -10.03
C GLY A 245 -20.04 19.63 -9.55
N PRO A 246 -19.81 20.74 -10.27
CA PRO A 246 -20.08 22.07 -9.78
C PRO A 246 -21.58 22.32 -9.58
N LEU A 247 -21.87 22.97 -8.44
CA LEU A 247 -23.18 23.44 -7.99
C LEU A 247 -23.94 24.20 -9.08
N GLY A 248 -24.97 23.55 -9.64
CA GLY A 248 -26.10 24.23 -10.25
C GLY A 248 -27.15 24.50 -9.17
N GLY A 249 -27.35 25.77 -8.84
CA GLY A 249 -28.34 26.18 -7.86
C GLY A 249 -29.76 25.92 -8.33
N ASN A 250 -30.62 25.46 -7.41
CA ASN A 250 -32.01 25.90 -7.39
C ASN A 250 -32.61 25.77 -6.00
N ASP A 251 -33.33 26.82 -5.61
CA ASP A 251 -34.05 26.99 -4.36
C ASP A 251 -35.19 25.98 -4.17
N GLY A 252 -35.50 25.66 -2.91
CA GLY A 252 -36.71 24.93 -2.56
C GLY A 252 -36.84 24.60 -1.08
N ARG A 253 -37.43 25.53 -0.32
CA ARG A 253 -37.83 25.37 1.10
C ARG A 253 -38.69 24.13 1.33
N GLY A 254 -38.36 23.34 2.35
CA GLY A 254 -39.21 22.29 2.91
C GLY A 254 -38.83 21.97 4.36
N ARG A 255 -39.69 22.38 5.30
CA ARG A 255 -39.57 22.23 6.75
C ARG A 255 -40.34 20.96 7.16
N GLY A 256 -39.75 20.04 7.92
CA GLY A 256 -40.54 18.98 8.57
C GLY A 256 -39.81 17.77 9.11
N SER A 257 -39.83 17.65 10.45
CA SER A 257 -39.90 16.45 11.28
C SER A 257 -38.75 15.43 11.29
N GLY A 258 -38.27 15.16 12.51
CA GLY A 258 -37.22 14.20 12.80
C GLY A 258 -37.58 12.75 12.49
N LYS A 259 -36.51 11.99 12.24
CA LYS A 259 -36.43 10.54 12.40
C LYS A 259 -35.02 10.22 12.88
N SER A 260 -34.88 10.14 14.21
CA SER A 260 -33.84 9.36 14.85
C SER A 260 -34.21 7.88 14.71
N SER A 261 -33.39 7.09 14.01
CA SER A 261 -33.16 5.63 14.19
C SER A 261 -32.78 4.85 12.91
N SER A 262 -32.08 5.46 11.94
CA SER A 262 -31.59 4.72 10.75
C SER A 262 -30.07 4.71 10.56
N ASP A 263 -29.31 5.43 11.39
CA ASP A 263 -27.87 5.59 11.15
C ASP A 263 -27.03 4.41 11.66
N ASP A 264 -27.59 3.57 12.55
CA ASP A 264 -26.86 2.47 13.20
C ASP A 264 -26.71 1.23 12.29
N GLU A 265 -27.58 1.07 11.29
CA GLU A 265 -27.47 -0.02 10.32
C GLU A 265 -26.37 0.23 9.26
N SER A 266 -26.03 1.50 8.99
CA SER A 266 -24.94 1.86 8.06
C SER A 266 -23.54 1.70 8.64
N LEU A 267 -23.42 1.69 9.97
CA LEU A 267 -22.14 1.51 10.68
C LEU A 267 -21.87 0.03 10.99
N SER A 268 -22.83 -0.87 10.79
CA SER A 268 -22.66 -2.30 11.06
C SER A 268 -21.88 -3.01 9.95
N GLY A 269 -20.56 -2.80 9.92
CA GLY A 269 -19.69 -3.50 8.98
C GLY A 269 -18.26 -3.62 9.48
N ALA A 270 -17.57 -4.69 9.07
CA ALA A 270 -16.12 -4.75 9.10
C ALA A 270 -15.51 -3.52 8.38
N GLY A 271 -14.22 -3.29 8.51
CA GLY A 271 -13.61 -2.18 7.82
C GLY A 271 -12.12 -2.07 8.00
N LEU A 272 -11.54 -1.13 7.27
CA LEU A 272 -10.12 -0.83 7.31
C LEU A 272 -9.90 0.49 8.03
N LEU A 273 -9.15 0.43 9.11
CA LEU A 273 -8.60 1.60 9.79
C LEU A 273 -7.20 1.88 9.23
N SER A 274 -7.06 2.97 8.48
CA SER A 274 -5.77 3.45 7.98
C SER A 274 -5.29 4.63 8.82
N VAL A 275 -4.07 4.55 9.34
CA VAL A 275 -3.44 5.54 10.22
C VAL A 275 -2.16 6.03 9.56
N ASN A 276 -2.22 7.21 8.95
CA ASN A 276 -1.10 7.88 8.32
C ASN A 276 -0.44 8.84 9.32
N VAL A 277 0.76 8.48 9.80
CA VAL A 277 1.56 9.33 10.66
C VAL A 277 2.43 10.23 9.78
N GLN A 278 1.99 11.49 9.61
CA GLN A 278 2.63 12.43 8.69
C GLN A 278 3.95 12.96 9.27
N GLY A 279 3.92 13.39 10.52
CA GLY A 279 5.09 13.97 11.17
C GLY A 279 4.83 14.44 12.58
N ALA A 280 5.87 15.00 13.20
CA ALA A 280 5.77 15.72 14.45
C ALA A 280 6.56 17.03 14.38
N GLU A 281 6.24 17.96 15.28
CA GLU A 281 6.85 19.28 15.41
C GLU A 281 7.31 19.44 16.86
N ASP A 282 8.46 20.09 17.06
CA ASP A 282 9.01 20.43 18.38
C ASP A 282 9.21 19.25 19.36
N VAL A 283 9.40 18.02 18.88
CA VAL A 283 9.61 16.86 19.74
C VAL A 283 11.02 16.83 20.35
N GLU A 284 11.11 17.11 21.65
CA GLU A 284 12.38 17.23 22.38
C GLU A 284 12.64 16.04 23.31
N GLY A 285 13.76 15.35 23.07
CA GLY A 285 14.33 14.37 23.98
C GLY A 285 15.44 14.97 24.85
N LYS A 286 15.69 14.40 26.03
CA LYS A 286 16.76 14.84 26.93
C LYS A 286 18.14 14.48 26.38
N HIS A 287 18.26 13.38 25.64
CA HIS A 287 19.55 12.78 25.33
C HIS A 287 19.82 12.60 23.83
N HIS A 288 18.80 12.34 23.01
CA HIS A 288 18.99 12.17 21.58
C HIS A 288 17.77 12.59 20.75
N ARG A 289 18.02 12.93 19.49
CA ARG A 289 17.02 13.51 18.58
C ARG A 289 16.79 12.59 17.38
N ASN A 290 16.50 11.32 17.64
CA ASN A 290 16.27 10.33 16.59
C ASN A 290 14.84 9.76 16.71
N PRO A 291 13.82 10.58 16.42
CA PRO A 291 12.43 10.20 16.65
C PRO A 291 11.92 9.15 15.64
N TYR A 292 11.06 8.27 16.14
CA TYR A 292 10.12 7.43 15.39
C TYR A 292 8.80 7.40 16.14
N ALA A 293 7.69 7.18 15.43
CA ALA A 293 6.38 7.00 16.04
C ALA A 293 6.06 5.51 16.21
N LEU A 294 5.36 5.16 17.28
CA LEU A 294 4.87 3.83 17.60
C LEU A 294 3.34 3.91 17.74
N VAL A 295 2.64 3.32 16.77
CA VAL A 295 1.19 3.19 16.74
C VAL A 295 0.79 1.90 17.46
N LEU A 296 -0.07 2.05 18.48
CA LEU A 296 -0.54 1.00 19.37
C LEU A 296 -2.06 0.91 19.25
N PHE A 297 -2.57 -0.24 18.81
CA PHE A 297 -4.00 -0.46 18.67
C PHE A 297 -4.35 -1.93 18.81
N ARG A 298 -5.30 -2.28 19.70
CA ARG A 298 -5.72 -3.67 20.00
C ARG A 298 -4.55 -4.65 20.24
N GLY A 299 -3.48 -4.19 20.89
CA GLY A 299 -2.28 -4.98 21.16
C GLY A 299 -1.29 -5.09 19.99
N GLU A 300 -1.67 -4.68 18.78
CA GLU A 300 -0.73 -4.53 17.66
C GLU A 300 0.18 -3.32 17.89
N ARG A 301 1.45 -3.46 17.49
CA ARG A 301 2.47 -2.42 17.60
C ARG A 301 3.14 -2.21 16.25
N LYS A 302 2.95 -1.04 15.63
CA LYS A 302 3.55 -0.68 14.34
C LYS A 302 4.37 0.59 14.50
N LYS A 303 5.56 0.65 13.90
CA LYS A 303 6.48 1.77 14.09
C LYS A 303 6.92 2.36 12.75
N THR A 304 7.14 3.66 12.72
CA THR A 304 7.71 4.35 11.57
C THR A 304 9.22 4.09 11.47
N LYS A 305 9.81 4.49 10.34
CA LYS A 305 11.26 4.65 10.24
C LYS A 305 11.74 5.72 11.20
N MET A 306 12.93 5.49 11.74
CA MET A 306 13.60 6.48 12.57
C MET A 306 14.26 7.54 11.70
N ILE A 307 13.98 8.81 11.99
CA ILE A 307 14.67 9.94 11.36
C ILE A 307 15.72 10.42 12.35
N ARG A 308 16.94 10.64 11.88
CA ARG A 308 18.07 11.01 12.75
C ARG A 308 18.18 12.52 12.88
N ARG A 309 18.61 12.96 14.07
CA ARG A 309 18.98 14.35 14.40
C ARG A 309 17.93 15.40 14.03
N THR A 310 16.66 15.16 14.34
CA THR A 310 15.57 16.13 14.07
C THR A 310 14.61 16.24 15.24
N ARG A 311 14.02 17.42 15.39
CA ARG A 311 12.87 17.71 16.28
C ARG A 311 11.55 17.80 15.52
N ASP A 312 11.61 17.83 14.18
CA ASP A 312 10.47 18.02 13.29
C ASP A 312 10.42 16.89 12.25
N PRO A 313 10.30 15.62 12.68
CA PRO A 313 10.31 14.48 11.76
C PRO A 313 9.10 14.51 10.82
N ARG A 314 9.33 14.16 9.55
CA ARG A 314 8.29 13.90 8.55
C ARG A 314 8.40 12.45 8.08
N TRP A 315 7.49 11.59 8.55
CA TRP A 315 7.49 10.16 8.23
C TRP A 315 6.65 9.85 6.99
N ASN A 316 5.42 10.38 6.94
CA ASN A 316 4.43 10.06 5.91
C ASN A 316 4.25 8.54 5.71
N GLU A 317 4.10 7.81 6.82
CA GLU A 317 3.96 6.36 6.82
C GLU A 317 2.55 5.95 7.26
N GLU A 318 1.89 5.12 6.43
CA GLU A 318 0.54 4.60 6.69
C GLU A 318 0.60 3.19 7.31
N PHE A 319 -0.20 3.00 8.36
CA PHE A 319 -0.43 1.72 9.03
C PHE A 319 -1.89 1.31 8.90
N GLN A 320 -2.12 0.08 8.49
CA GLN A 320 -3.46 -0.44 8.25
C GLN A 320 -3.84 -1.49 9.29
N PHE A 321 -5.06 -1.40 9.82
CA PHE A 321 -5.65 -2.35 10.76
C PHE A 321 -7.00 -2.80 10.24
N THR A 322 -7.17 -4.11 10.13
CA THR A 322 -8.37 -4.71 9.55
C THR A 322 -9.29 -5.19 10.66
N LEU A 323 -10.51 -4.66 10.72
CA LEU A 323 -11.44 -4.80 11.84
C LEU A 323 -12.74 -5.47 11.40
N GLU A 324 -13.33 -6.28 12.27
CA GLU A 324 -14.63 -6.94 12.02
C GLU A 324 -15.84 -6.05 12.30
N LYS A 325 -15.63 -5.04 13.14
CA LYS A 325 -16.63 -4.06 13.55
C LYS A 325 -15.95 -2.70 13.62
N PRO A 326 -16.69 -1.60 13.45
CA PRO A 326 -16.11 -0.30 13.63
C PRO A 326 -15.57 -0.13 15.05
N PRO A 327 -14.42 0.53 15.21
CA PRO A 327 -13.80 0.75 16.51
C PRO A 327 -14.48 1.89 17.28
N LEU A 328 -15.81 1.82 17.44
CA LEU A 328 -16.57 2.77 18.23
C LEU A 328 -16.13 2.68 19.69
N HIS A 329 -15.94 3.84 20.31
CA HIS A 329 -15.48 4.05 21.68
C HIS A 329 -14.09 3.50 21.98
N GLU A 330 -13.33 3.13 20.96
CA GLU A 330 -11.94 2.70 21.11
C GLU A 330 -10.97 3.86 20.91
N LEU A 331 -9.84 3.76 21.60
CA LEU A 331 -8.73 4.70 21.49
C LEU A 331 -7.59 4.05 20.71
N ILE A 332 -6.97 4.84 19.83
CA ILE A 332 -5.66 4.51 19.28
C ILE A 332 -4.59 5.34 19.98
N ARG A 333 -3.52 4.69 20.42
CA ARG A 333 -2.41 5.37 21.11
C ARG A 333 -1.22 5.49 20.18
N ILE A 334 -0.66 6.68 20.06
CA ILE A 334 0.53 6.94 19.25
C ILE A 334 1.58 7.57 20.14
N GLU A 335 2.72 6.89 20.29
CA GLU A 335 3.86 7.36 21.07
C GLU A 335 4.96 7.86 20.13
N VAL A 336 5.57 8.99 20.43
CA VAL A 336 6.81 9.42 19.76
C VAL A 336 7.98 9.04 20.65
N ILE A 337 8.91 8.26 20.12
CA ILE A 337 10.04 7.72 20.89
C ILE A 337 11.33 8.09 20.17
N SER A 338 12.33 8.53 20.92
CA SER A 338 13.69 8.72 20.41
C SER A 338 14.54 7.52 20.81
N LYS A 339 15.46 7.07 19.94
CA LYS A 339 16.38 5.96 20.26
C LYS A 339 17.81 6.29 19.84
N ARG A 340 18.77 6.00 20.73
CA ARG A 340 20.21 6.14 20.43
C ARG A 340 20.68 5.12 19.39
N THR A 341 21.66 5.51 18.58
CA THR A 341 22.21 4.70 17.48
C THR A 341 23.48 3.92 17.85
N SER A 342 24.05 4.11 19.04
CA SER A 342 25.29 3.43 19.49
C SER A 342 25.01 2.14 20.28
N PHE A 343 26.05 1.31 20.48
CA PHE A 343 26.07 -0.06 21.07
C PHE A 343 25.44 -0.26 22.47
N SER A 344 24.76 0.74 23.04
CA SER A 344 24.06 0.59 24.31
C SER A 344 22.62 0.12 24.09
N PHE A 345 22.27 -1.03 24.68
CA PHE A 345 20.95 -1.66 24.56
C PHE A 345 19.81 -0.91 25.27
N ARG A 346 20.10 0.17 26.01
CA ARG A 346 19.08 0.97 26.71
C ARG A 346 19.38 2.46 26.63
N SER A 347 18.75 3.12 25.67
CA SER A 347 18.30 4.51 25.80
C SER A 347 17.22 4.71 24.74
N LYS A 348 16.01 4.26 25.06
CA LYS A 348 14.80 4.77 24.43
C LYS A 348 14.26 5.82 25.39
N GLU A 349 13.89 6.98 24.89
CA GLU A 349 13.20 7.99 25.68
C GLU A 349 11.89 8.34 24.98
N SER A 350 10.81 8.47 25.76
CA SER A 350 9.54 8.98 25.25
C SER A 350 9.68 10.48 24.99
N LEU A 351 9.21 10.93 23.83
CA LEU A 351 9.08 12.36 23.48
C LEU A 351 7.65 12.88 23.68
N GLY A 352 6.76 11.99 24.13
CA GLY A 352 5.34 12.25 24.35
C GLY A 352 4.45 11.27 23.60
N HIS A 353 3.16 11.33 23.88
CA HIS A 353 2.16 10.44 23.29
C HIS A 353 0.79 11.11 23.12
N VAL A 354 -0.08 10.52 22.32
CA VAL A 354 -1.48 10.94 22.18
C VAL A 354 -2.38 9.72 22.19
N GLU A 355 -3.58 9.87 22.74
CA GLU A 355 -4.68 8.92 22.62
C GLU A 355 -5.81 9.59 21.82
N ILE A 356 -6.20 8.96 20.73
CA ILE A 356 -7.15 9.51 19.77
C ILE A 356 -8.40 8.63 19.78
N ASN A 357 -9.57 9.26 19.99
CA ASN A 357 -10.86 8.57 19.92
C ASN A 357 -11.23 8.29 18.46
N LEU A 358 -11.64 7.05 18.19
CA LEU A 358 -11.97 6.60 16.84
C LEU A 358 -13.45 6.81 16.46
N ASN A 359 -14.31 7.30 17.35
CA ASN A 359 -15.71 7.60 17.05
C ASN A 359 -15.84 8.57 15.86
N ASP A 360 -15.13 9.69 15.93
CA ASP A 360 -15.27 10.74 14.91
C ASP A 360 -14.81 10.26 13.54
N VAL A 361 -13.78 9.40 13.47
CA VAL A 361 -13.35 8.84 12.18
C VAL A 361 -14.30 7.77 11.67
N VAL A 362 -14.96 7.02 12.55
CA VAL A 362 -16.00 6.05 12.14
C VAL A 362 -17.21 6.77 11.55
N HIS A 363 -17.65 7.87 12.16
CA HIS A 363 -18.78 8.66 11.67
C HIS A 363 -18.44 9.51 10.44
N ASN A 364 -17.27 10.15 10.42
CA ASN A 364 -16.89 11.08 9.34
C ASN A 364 -16.08 10.41 8.21
N GLY A 365 -15.70 9.14 8.34
CA GLY A 365 -14.86 8.37 7.41
C GLY A 365 -13.38 8.79 7.35
N ARG A 366 -13.05 10.05 7.69
CA ARG A 366 -11.69 10.59 7.70
C ARG A 366 -11.53 11.69 8.74
N MET A 367 -10.37 11.72 9.36
CA MET A 367 -9.90 12.77 10.25
C MET A 367 -8.45 13.09 9.94
N ASN A 368 -8.09 14.38 9.91
CA ASN A 368 -6.71 14.82 9.67
C ASN A 368 -6.41 16.00 10.60
N GLN A 369 -5.65 15.76 11.65
CA GLN A 369 -5.53 16.71 12.75
C GLN A 369 -4.13 16.70 13.37
N LYS A 370 -3.76 17.85 13.94
CA LYS A 370 -2.58 18.01 14.79
C LYS A 370 -2.98 17.85 16.25
N TYR A 371 -2.24 17.03 16.99
CA TYR A 371 -2.48 16.74 18.39
C TYR A 371 -1.27 17.15 19.23
N HIS A 372 -1.51 17.86 20.32
CA HIS A 372 -0.47 18.08 21.33
C HIS A 372 -0.13 16.75 22.01
N LEU A 373 1.16 16.47 22.13
CA LEU A 373 1.66 15.27 22.78
C LEU A 373 1.60 15.46 24.31
N ILE A 374 0.92 14.54 24.98
CA ILE A 374 0.98 14.34 26.43
C ILE A 374 2.41 13.96 26.81
N ASP A 375 2.88 14.44 27.95
CA ASP A 375 4.27 14.31 28.44
C ASP A 375 5.33 14.95 27.51
N SER A 376 4.92 15.90 26.67
CA SER A 376 5.80 16.75 25.88
C SER A 376 5.63 18.20 26.28
N LYS A 377 6.70 19.01 26.16
CA LYS A 377 6.61 20.46 26.45
C LYS A 377 5.81 21.18 25.37
N ASN A 378 6.27 21.06 24.13
CA ASN A 378 5.71 21.75 22.95
C ASN A 378 5.41 20.78 21.81
N GLY A 379 5.64 19.47 21.99
CA GLY A 379 5.55 18.49 20.92
C GLY A 379 4.14 18.37 20.36
N VAL A 380 4.03 18.40 19.03
CA VAL A 380 2.77 18.21 18.30
C VAL A 380 2.96 17.09 17.29
N ILE A 381 2.00 16.19 17.16
CA ILE A 381 1.99 15.14 16.13
C ILE A 381 0.87 15.38 15.13
N HIS A 382 1.17 15.21 13.85
CA HIS A 382 0.20 15.33 12.77
C HIS A 382 -0.18 13.93 12.25
N VAL A 383 -1.44 13.58 12.43
CA VAL A 383 -1.97 12.25 12.10
C VAL A 383 -3.23 12.39 11.25
N GLU A 384 -3.29 11.59 10.20
CA GLU A 384 -4.50 11.34 9.43
C GLU A 384 -4.98 9.93 9.70
N ILE A 385 -6.27 9.79 10.02
CA ILE A 385 -6.93 8.51 10.26
C ILE A 385 -8.09 8.41 9.28
N ARG A 386 -8.28 7.23 8.69
CA ARG A 386 -9.40 6.93 7.81
C ARG A 386 -10.06 5.63 8.22
N TRP A 387 -11.38 5.62 8.18
CA TRP A 387 -12.20 4.43 8.33
C TRP A 387 -12.91 4.19 7.01
N SER A 388 -12.79 2.97 6.49
CA SER A 388 -13.50 2.55 5.28
C SER A 388 -14.33 1.32 5.62
N THR A 389 -15.65 1.46 5.51
CA THR A 389 -16.68 0.46 5.84
C THR A 389 -16.76 -0.69 4.82
N VAL A 390 -17.50 -1.75 5.17
CA VAL A 390 -17.66 -3.02 4.42
C VAL A 390 -19.05 -3.24 3.87
#